data_AF-A0AAQ4DVY1-F1
#
_entry.id   AF-A0AAQ4DVY1-F1
#
_cell.length_a   1.000
_cell.length_b   1.000
_cell.length_c   1.000
_cell.angle_alpha   90.00
_cell.angle_beta   90.00
_cell.angle_gamma   90.00
#
_symmetry.space_group_name_H-M   'P 1'
#
loop_
_entity.id
_entity.type
_entity.pdbx_description
1 polymer ?
#
loop_
_entity_poly.entity_id
_entity_poly.type
_entity_poly.pdbx_seq_one_letter_code
_entity_poly.pdbx_strand_id
1 'polypeptide(L)'
;MYSTKLLVSFLKTSRFLRRSLLPAYRLRNYSSKQAFKQLLQRAVIQEVFPPENEKVADLLASKQCVYCGFDPTADSLHVGNLLAIMLMLHMQRMGHDVIAVIGDSTAQIGDPSGRLTERDKMAEDVIEKNVAGLRYNLETVFENHAAHFWKPSKPGKTLSPLRIVRNSDWYLGHDVVGFLGTIGRNFRLGKMMTRTSVQQRLNSSEGISFAEFSYQVFQAYDWLHLYDQYKCRFQIGGGDQLGNIDSGHDLIRRTRSDVAYGILVPLVTAETGDKYGKSAGNAVWLDPRKTSPYEFYQFFLRLKDAEAVQFAKLFLFADQHELDNIIETQMRTPEKRAAQKRLAEDLTLLVHGERGLELAKRASAVLFGGTSANEALQRLREEELHLIFGDAAFVELQPEAGTTILDMAMKARLFPTTEDAVRIITAGGLYINQSRVSVPSHAIVPDVHVLPSNYTLARVGKKNYCLIKWRV
;
A
#
# COMPACT_ATOMS: atom_id res chain seq x y z
N MET A 1 4.13 -59.46 47.41
CA MET A 1 4.08 -60.55 46.42
C MET A 1 4.68 -60.00 45.12
N TYR A 2 5.58 -60.76 44.51
CA TYR A 2 6.67 -60.30 43.64
C TYR A 2 6.28 -59.59 42.34
N SER A 3 7.17 -58.67 41.95
CA SER A 3 7.31 -58.03 40.63
C SER A 3 7.89 -59.00 39.59
N THR A 4 7.46 -58.94 38.33
CA THR A 4 8.17 -59.45 37.13
C THR A 4 7.50 -58.90 35.87
N LYS A 5 8.08 -57.88 35.22
CA LYS A 5 9.01 -57.91 34.06
C LYS A 5 8.37 -58.19 32.69
N LEU A 6 8.53 -57.19 31.83
CA LEU A 6 8.87 -57.21 30.39
C LEU A 6 8.21 -58.22 29.46
N LEU A 7 7.62 -57.71 28.37
CA LEU A 7 8.04 -58.11 27.03
C LEU A 7 7.79 -57.00 25.99
N VAL A 8 8.91 -56.57 25.39
CA VAL A 8 9.01 -55.74 24.19
C VAL A 8 8.93 -56.67 22.97
N SER A 9 8.09 -56.34 21.99
CA SER A 9 8.15 -56.84 20.60
C SER A 9 7.18 -56.02 19.74
N PHE A 10 7.66 -54.98 19.05
CA PHE A 10 8.13 -54.98 17.65
C PHE A 10 7.04 -54.63 16.61
N LEU A 11 7.13 -53.37 16.15
CA LEU A 11 7.13 -52.89 14.76
C LEU A 11 5.87 -52.96 13.85
N LYS A 12 5.64 -51.77 13.24
CA LYS A 12 5.15 -51.49 11.87
C LYS A 12 3.61 -51.60 11.67
N THR A 13 2.88 -50.66 11.07
CA THR A 13 3.22 -49.54 10.17
C THR A 13 2.03 -48.57 10.07
N SER A 14 2.35 -47.27 10.00
CA SER A 14 1.70 -46.17 9.27
C SER A 14 0.18 -46.14 9.01
N ARG A 15 -0.43 -44.99 9.35
CA ARG A 15 -1.07 -44.11 8.33
C ARG A 15 -1.34 -42.70 8.89
N PHE A 16 -0.42 -41.81 8.53
CA PHE A 16 -0.61 -40.42 8.14
C PHE A 16 -1.96 -39.76 8.50
N LEU A 17 -1.96 -38.98 9.58
CA LEU A 17 -2.86 -37.84 9.73
C LEU A 17 -2.12 -36.59 9.22
N ARG A 18 -2.64 -36.01 8.13
CA ARG A 18 -2.23 -34.70 7.60
C ARG A 18 -2.36 -33.65 8.71
N ARG A 19 -1.24 -33.19 9.25
CA ARG A 19 -1.17 -31.92 9.98
C ARG A 19 -1.29 -30.79 8.97
N SER A 20 -2.46 -30.16 8.90
CA SER A 20 -2.63 -28.83 8.33
C SER A 20 -1.78 -27.84 9.14
N LEU A 21 -0.70 -27.36 8.55
CA LEU A 21 0.14 -26.29 9.10
C LEU A 21 -0.59 -24.96 8.96
N LEU A 22 -1.43 -24.62 9.94
CA LEU A 22 -1.83 -23.24 10.19
C LEU A 22 -0.78 -22.59 11.10
N PRO A 23 -0.28 -21.38 10.82
CA PRO A 23 0.62 -20.68 11.73
C PRO A 23 -0.08 -20.46 13.08
N ALA A 24 0.50 -21.00 14.14
CA ALA A 24 -0.01 -20.85 15.50
C ALA A 24 0.27 -19.42 15.99
N TYR A 25 -0.67 -18.50 15.74
CA TYR A 25 -0.65 -17.17 16.35
C TYR A 25 -0.90 -17.30 17.85
N ARG A 26 0.16 -17.23 18.68
CA ARG A 26 0.07 -17.23 20.14
C ARG A 26 -0.65 -15.97 20.65
N LEU A 27 -1.53 -16.13 21.65
CA LEU A 27 -2.20 -15.05 22.38
C LEU A 27 -1.14 -14.20 23.13
N ARG A 28 -1.14 -12.87 22.92
CA ARG A 28 -0.11 -11.95 23.45
C ARG A 28 -0.70 -10.96 24.48
N ASN A 29 0.00 -10.77 25.60
CA ASN A 29 -0.19 -9.63 26.49
C ASN A 29 0.60 -8.43 25.95
N TYR A 30 -0.09 -7.48 25.33
CA TYR A 30 0.48 -6.28 24.70
C TYR A 30 0.55 -5.15 25.75
N SER A 31 1.73 -4.80 26.25
CA SER A 31 1.91 -3.53 26.96
C SER A 31 2.18 -2.44 25.94
N SER A 32 1.31 -1.43 25.85
CA SER A 32 1.41 -0.34 24.86
C SER A 32 2.76 0.38 24.92
N LYS A 33 3.33 0.54 26.13
CA LYS A 33 4.67 1.10 26.34
C LYS A 33 5.77 0.27 25.67
N GLN A 34 5.73 -1.06 25.81
CA GLN A 34 6.72 -1.93 25.19
C GLN A 34 6.56 -1.97 23.67
N ALA A 35 5.32 -1.98 23.19
CA ALA A 35 5.02 -1.96 21.76
C ALA A 35 5.53 -0.66 21.10
N PHE A 36 5.33 0.49 21.73
CA PHE A 36 5.90 1.77 21.27
C PHE A 36 7.43 1.71 21.19
N LYS A 37 8.12 1.19 22.22
CA LYS A 37 9.59 1.03 22.20
C LYS A 37 10.05 0.09 21.08
N GLN A 38 9.31 -0.97 20.78
CA GLN A 38 9.61 -1.85 19.64
C GLN A 38 9.46 -1.14 18.30
N LEU A 39 8.47 -0.26 18.14
CA LEU A 39 8.31 0.52 16.89
C LEU A 39 9.46 1.51 16.67
N LEU A 40 10.01 2.10 17.73
CA LEU A 40 11.24 2.90 17.67
C LEU A 40 12.44 2.04 17.27
N GLN A 41 12.63 0.87 17.91
CA GLN A 41 13.74 -0.05 17.59
C GLN A 41 13.70 -0.56 16.14
N ARG A 42 12.51 -0.77 15.60
CA ARG A 42 12.29 -1.19 14.20
C ARG A 42 12.38 -0.03 13.20
N ALA A 43 12.53 1.20 13.67
CA ALA A 43 12.47 2.43 12.87
C ALA A 43 11.13 2.61 12.13
N VAL A 44 10.04 2.00 12.60
CA VAL A 44 8.67 2.32 12.13
C VAL A 44 8.33 3.74 12.56
N ILE A 45 8.69 4.09 13.79
CA ILE A 45 8.71 5.46 14.27
C ILE A 45 10.15 5.96 14.10
N GLN A 46 10.33 6.93 13.21
CA GLN A 46 11.61 7.58 12.97
C GLN A 46 11.93 8.58 14.08
N GLU A 47 10.94 9.41 14.43
CA GLU A 47 11.12 10.53 15.36
C GLU A 47 9.81 10.84 16.09
N VAL A 48 9.92 11.34 17.31
CA VAL A 48 8.84 11.95 18.08
C VAL A 48 9.12 13.44 18.20
N PHE A 49 8.10 14.27 17.97
CA PHE A 49 8.21 15.72 18.09
C PHE A 49 7.23 16.27 19.12
N PRO A 50 7.66 17.10 20.09
CA PRO A 50 9.04 17.31 20.50
C PRO A 50 9.73 16.01 20.96
N PRO A 51 11.07 15.97 21.05
CA PRO A 51 11.83 14.74 21.31
C PRO A 51 11.74 14.29 22.78
N GLU A 52 10.56 13.82 23.20
CA GLU A 52 10.25 13.37 24.57
C GLU A 52 9.80 11.90 24.60
N ASN A 53 10.62 11.00 24.06
CA ASN A 53 10.28 9.59 23.86
C ASN A 53 9.74 8.88 25.11
N GLU A 54 10.35 9.06 26.28
CA GLU A 54 9.88 8.41 27.52
C GLU A 54 8.54 8.98 27.98
N LYS A 55 8.32 10.30 27.86
CA LYS A 55 7.04 10.93 28.20
C LYS A 55 5.92 10.43 27.28
N VAL A 56 6.20 10.33 25.98
CA VAL A 56 5.25 9.77 25.00
C VAL A 56 4.97 8.30 25.29
N ALA A 57 5.99 7.52 25.63
CA ALA A 57 5.82 6.11 26.00
C ALA A 57 4.93 5.94 27.25
N ASP A 58 5.03 6.86 28.23
CA ASP A 58 4.16 6.89 29.41
C ASP A 58 2.73 7.30 29.08
N LEU A 59 2.54 8.30 28.22
CA LEU A 59 1.20 8.73 27.77
C LEU A 59 0.48 7.60 27.02
N LEU A 60 1.19 6.94 26.11
CA LEU A 60 0.69 5.78 25.34
C LEU A 60 0.51 4.52 26.19
N ALA A 61 0.88 4.51 27.48
CA ALA A 61 0.52 3.43 28.38
C ALA A 61 -0.97 3.41 28.72
N SER A 62 -1.69 4.51 28.46
CA SER A 62 -3.13 4.65 28.64
C SER A 62 -3.83 4.88 27.29
N LYS A 63 -5.16 4.79 27.26
CA LYS A 63 -5.92 5.05 26.03
C LYS A 63 -5.71 6.51 25.59
N GLN A 64 -5.40 6.70 24.32
CA GLN A 64 -5.11 7.99 23.69
C GLN A 64 -5.89 8.09 22.38
N CYS A 65 -5.93 9.30 21.81
CA CYS A 65 -6.45 9.53 20.47
C CYS A 65 -5.31 10.03 19.57
N VAL A 66 -5.19 9.41 18.40
CA VAL A 66 -4.15 9.66 17.40
C VAL A 66 -4.80 9.94 16.05
N TYR A 67 -4.27 10.88 15.27
CA TYR A 67 -4.77 11.10 13.91
C TYR A 67 -3.67 11.13 12.86
N CYS A 68 -4.05 10.89 11.60
CA CYS A 68 -3.23 11.16 10.42
C CYS A 68 -4.09 11.85 9.35
N GLY A 69 -3.52 12.84 8.66
CA GLY A 69 -4.17 13.55 7.56
C GLY A 69 -3.83 12.97 6.20
N PHE A 70 -4.82 12.90 5.32
CA PHE A 70 -4.70 12.42 3.95
C PHE A 70 -5.38 13.41 2.99
N ASP A 71 -4.58 14.14 2.21
CA ASP A 71 -5.08 15.03 1.17
C ASP A 71 -5.55 14.23 -0.06
N PRO A 72 -6.78 14.44 -0.56
CA PRO A 72 -7.33 13.79 -1.75
C PRO A 72 -6.74 14.32 -3.07
N THR A 73 -5.42 14.16 -3.28
CA THR A 73 -4.72 14.57 -4.52
C THR A 73 -4.90 13.60 -5.68
N ALA A 74 -5.39 12.40 -5.41
CA ALA A 74 -5.68 11.34 -6.36
C ALA A 74 -6.83 10.47 -5.83
N ASP A 75 -7.45 9.67 -6.70
CA ASP A 75 -8.55 8.77 -6.35
C ASP A 75 -8.14 7.47 -5.67
N SER A 76 -6.90 7.39 -5.21
CA SER A 76 -6.38 6.27 -4.43
C SER A 76 -5.16 6.74 -3.63
N LEU A 77 -4.98 6.16 -2.45
CA LEU A 77 -3.70 6.16 -1.74
C LEU A 77 -2.73 5.20 -2.45
N HIS A 78 -1.44 5.31 -2.12
CA HIS A 78 -0.39 4.44 -2.65
C HIS A 78 0.52 3.92 -1.53
N VAL A 79 1.46 3.02 -1.84
CA VAL A 79 2.40 2.43 -0.87
C VAL A 79 3.14 3.47 -0.01
N GLY A 80 3.43 4.67 -0.53
CA GLY A 80 3.99 5.78 0.25
C GLY A 80 3.12 6.23 1.44
N ASN A 81 1.79 6.15 1.35
CA ASN A 81 0.88 6.44 2.47
C ASN A 81 0.74 5.23 3.41
N LEU A 82 0.99 4.02 2.90
CA LEU A 82 0.74 2.79 3.63
C LEU A 82 1.52 2.73 4.94
N LEU A 83 2.75 3.27 5.01
CA LEU A 83 3.52 3.24 6.26
C LEU A 83 2.88 4.08 7.39
N ALA A 84 2.28 5.23 7.06
CA ALA A 84 1.52 5.99 8.04
C ALA A 84 0.28 5.21 8.50
N ILE A 85 -0.41 4.54 7.57
CA ILE A 85 -1.54 3.65 7.88
C ILE A 85 -1.09 2.48 8.78
N MET A 86 0.08 1.89 8.51
CA MET A 86 0.65 0.82 9.35
C MET A 86 0.83 1.30 10.79
N LEU A 87 1.35 2.52 10.99
CA LEU A 87 1.49 3.09 12.33
C LEU A 87 0.12 3.33 12.99
N MET A 88 -0.87 3.80 12.23
CA MET A 88 -2.25 3.93 12.73
C MET A 88 -2.82 2.58 13.18
N LEU A 89 -2.62 1.50 12.41
CA LEU A 89 -3.03 0.15 12.78
C LEU A 89 -2.29 -0.34 14.04
N HIS A 90 -0.99 -0.04 14.17
CA HIS A 90 -0.26 -0.31 15.41
C HIS A 90 -0.83 0.43 16.62
N MET A 91 -1.22 1.70 16.48
CA MET A 91 -1.86 2.47 17.54
C MET A 91 -3.24 1.88 17.91
N GLN A 92 -4.04 1.46 16.93
CA GLN A 92 -5.31 0.78 17.14
C GLN A 92 -5.12 -0.54 17.93
N ARG A 93 -4.09 -1.32 17.59
CA ARG A 93 -3.74 -2.56 18.30
C ARG A 93 -3.29 -2.32 19.75
N MET A 94 -2.68 -1.18 20.03
CA MET A 94 -2.34 -0.72 21.38
C MET A 94 -3.56 -0.23 22.19
N GLY A 95 -4.74 -0.15 21.56
CA GLY A 95 -6.00 0.24 22.19
C GLY A 95 -6.30 1.74 22.13
N HIS A 96 -5.58 2.48 21.29
CA HIS A 96 -5.84 3.90 21.06
C HIS A 96 -6.97 4.10 20.03
N ASP A 97 -7.66 5.22 20.13
CA ASP A 97 -8.61 5.66 19.11
C ASP A 97 -7.83 6.31 17.96
N VAL A 98 -8.25 6.00 16.74
CA VAL A 98 -7.55 6.39 15.52
C VAL A 98 -8.49 7.17 14.61
N ILE A 99 -8.03 8.34 14.17
CA ILE A 99 -8.76 9.23 13.28
C ILE A 99 -7.98 9.38 11.96
N ALA A 100 -8.63 9.09 10.83
CA ALA A 100 -8.17 9.52 9.51
C ALA A 100 -8.89 10.81 9.13
N VAL A 101 -8.14 11.88 8.90
CA VAL A 101 -8.69 13.15 8.40
C VAL A 101 -8.52 13.17 6.89
N ILE A 102 -9.62 13.28 6.16
CA ILE A 102 -9.59 13.57 4.73
C ILE A 102 -9.50 15.08 4.56
N GLY A 103 -8.37 15.53 4.04
CA GLY A 103 -8.02 16.94 3.92
C GLY A 103 -8.60 17.61 2.67
N ASP A 104 -9.91 17.59 2.49
CA ASP A 104 -10.57 18.12 1.30
C ASP A 104 -10.49 19.65 1.17
N SER A 105 -10.47 20.39 2.28
CA SER A 105 -10.20 21.83 2.29
C SER A 105 -8.72 22.13 2.09
N THR A 106 -7.84 21.37 2.75
CA THR A 106 -6.38 21.52 2.63
C THR A 106 -5.87 21.15 1.24
N ALA A 107 -6.52 20.21 0.55
CA ALA A 107 -6.19 19.84 -0.82
C ALA A 107 -6.48 20.96 -1.84
N GLN A 108 -7.46 21.82 -1.57
CA GLN A 108 -7.73 23.02 -2.41
C GLN A 108 -6.65 24.09 -2.24
N ILE A 109 -5.95 24.10 -1.11
CA ILE A 109 -4.86 25.03 -0.80
C ILE A 109 -3.53 24.50 -1.37
N GLY A 110 -3.26 23.21 -1.17
CA GLY A 110 -2.05 22.54 -1.64
C GLY A 110 -0.88 22.57 -0.64
N ASP A 111 -0.43 21.39 -0.22
CA ASP A 111 0.76 21.24 0.64
C ASP A 111 2.06 21.48 -0.16
N PRO A 112 2.89 22.48 0.21
CA PRO A 112 4.19 22.71 -0.43
C PRO A 112 5.27 21.68 -0.04
N SER A 113 5.01 20.81 0.94
CA SER A 113 6.03 19.96 1.55
C SER A 113 6.62 18.92 0.58
N GLY A 114 7.92 19.07 0.31
CA GLY A 114 8.69 18.18 -0.55
C GLY A 114 8.33 18.30 -2.04
N ARG A 115 7.90 19.47 -2.49
CA ARG A 115 7.62 19.81 -3.91
C ARG A 115 8.40 21.05 -4.36
N LEU A 116 8.61 21.16 -5.66
CA LEU A 116 9.31 22.29 -6.31
C LEU A 116 8.37 23.20 -7.10
N THR A 117 7.19 22.72 -7.48
CA THR A 117 6.19 23.44 -8.30
C THR A 117 4.86 23.59 -7.55
N GLU A 118 4.06 24.58 -7.93
CA GLU A 118 2.70 24.77 -7.41
C GLU A 118 1.76 23.62 -7.84
N ARG A 119 0.67 23.39 -7.10
CA ARG A 119 -0.39 22.45 -7.51
C ARG A 119 -1.43 23.13 -8.39
N ASP A 120 -1.81 22.44 -9.46
CA ASP A 120 -3.01 22.79 -10.21
C ASP A 120 -4.25 22.66 -9.33
N LYS A 121 -5.17 23.62 -9.49
CA LYS A 121 -6.46 23.60 -8.80
C LYS A 121 -7.29 22.41 -9.31
N MET A 122 -7.75 21.57 -8.40
CA MET A 122 -8.67 20.47 -8.73
C MET A 122 -10.12 20.95 -8.75
N ALA A 123 -10.91 20.41 -9.68
CA ALA A 123 -12.35 20.62 -9.70
C ALA A 123 -13.03 19.88 -8.52
N GLU A 124 -14.17 20.39 -8.05
CA GLU A 124 -14.86 19.88 -6.86
C GLU A 124 -15.34 18.43 -7.04
N ASP A 125 -15.84 18.08 -8.22
CA ASP A 125 -16.23 16.72 -8.58
C ASP A 125 -15.05 15.73 -8.52
N VAL A 126 -13.86 16.17 -8.93
CA VAL A 126 -12.63 15.41 -8.81
C VAL A 126 -12.23 15.23 -7.34
N ILE A 127 -12.37 16.26 -6.51
CA ILE A 127 -12.10 16.18 -5.07
C ILE A 127 -13.04 15.17 -4.42
N GLU A 128 -14.35 15.21 -4.70
CA GLU A 128 -15.31 14.24 -4.15
C GLU A 128 -15.00 12.81 -4.58
N LYS A 129 -14.67 12.60 -5.86
CA LYS A 129 -14.21 11.29 -6.35
C LYS A 129 -12.97 10.82 -5.58
N ASN A 130 -12.03 11.73 -5.34
CA ASN A 130 -10.80 11.41 -4.63
C ASN A 130 -11.06 11.08 -3.15
N VAL A 131 -11.92 11.85 -2.48
CA VAL A 131 -12.38 11.60 -1.11
C VAL A 131 -12.98 10.20 -0.99
N ALA A 132 -13.87 9.82 -1.91
CA ALA A 132 -14.48 8.49 -1.93
C ALA A 132 -13.44 7.37 -2.10
N GLY A 133 -12.46 7.55 -2.99
CA GLY A 133 -11.38 6.60 -3.21
C GLY A 133 -10.47 6.42 -1.99
N LEU A 134 -10.06 7.51 -1.35
CA LEU A 134 -9.29 7.50 -0.11
C LEU A 134 -10.04 6.80 1.02
N ARG A 135 -11.33 7.11 1.18
CA ARG A 135 -12.19 6.47 2.18
C ARG A 135 -12.25 4.96 1.96
N TYR A 136 -12.52 4.53 0.73
CA TYR A 136 -12.54 3.11 0.36
C TYR A 136 -11.22 2.40 0.69
N ASN A 137 -10.06 3.01 0.37
CA ASN A 137 -8.76 2.42 0.71
C ASN A 137 -8.56 2.26 2.22
N LEU A 138 -8.89 3.29 3.00
CA LEU A 138 -8.73 3.28 4.46
C LEU A 138 -9.64 2.24 5.12
N GLU A 139 -10.93 2.21 4.75
CA GLU A 139 -11.90 1.23 5.27
C GLU A 139 -11.43 -0.20 4.95
N THR A 140 -11.11 -0.47 3.68
CA THR A 140 -10.65 -1.79 3.23
C THR A 140 -9.42 -2.27 4.00
N VAL A 141 -8.41 -1.41 4.17
CA VAL A 141 -7.17 -1.78 4.88
C VAL A 141 -7.44 -2.06 6.36
N PHE A 142 -8.28 -1.26 7.03
CA PHE A 142 -8.62 -1.47 8.44
C PHE A 142 -9.49 -2.71 8.66
N GLU A 143 -10.43 -2.99 7.76
CA GLU A 143 -11.27 -4.20 7.77
C GLU A 143 -10.42 -5.46 7.58
N ASN A 144 -9.56 -5.48 6.56
CA ASN A 144 -8.65 -6.60 6.31
C ASN A 144 -7.67 -6.80 7.49
N HIS A 145 -7.18 -5.72 8.09
CA HIS A 145 -6.36 -5.81 9.30
C HIS A 145 -7.11 -6.49 10.44
N ALA A 146 -8.34 -6.07 10.72
CA ALA A 146 -9.16 -6.65 11.77
C ALA A 146 -9.47 -8.13 11.52
N ALA A 147 -9.72 -8.50 10.26
CA ALA A 147 -10.06 -9.88 9.85
C ALA A 147 -8.84 -10.83 9.88
N HIS A 148 -7.68 -10.38 9.40
CA HIS A 148 -6.56 -11.29 9.10
C HIS A 148 -5.32 -11.10 9.98
N PHE A 149 -5.12 -9.90 10.55
CA PHE A 149 -3.89 -9.55 11.26
C PHE A 149 -4.08 -9.31 12.76
N TRP A 150 -5.32 -9.34 13.22
CA TRP A 150 -5.63 -9.14 14.62
C TRP A 150 -6.38 -10.34 15.21
N LYS A 151 -5.96 -10.74 16.42
CA LYS A 151 -6.67 -11.73 17.22
C LYS A 151 -6.88 -11.15 18.62
N PRO A 152 -8.11 -11.17 19.14
CA PRO A 152 -8.37 -10.64 20.47
C PRO A 152 -7.59 -11.44 21.51
N SER A 153 -6.92 -10.74 22.42
CA SER A 153 -6.19 -11.39 23.52
C SER A 153 -7.11 -12.02 24.57
N LYS A 154 -8.39 -11.59 24.60
CA LYS A 154 -9.45 -12.09 25.47
C LYS A 154 -10.79 -12.07 24.72
N PRO A 155 -11.71 -13.02 24.97
CA PRO A 155 -13.06 -12.98 24.40
C PRO A 155 -13.73 -11.62 24.66
N GLY A 156 -14.43 -11.09 23.65
CA GLY A 156 -15.15 -9.82 23.75
C GLY A 156 -14.30 -8.55 23.61
N LYS A 157 -12.96 -8.64 23.59
CA LYS A 157 -12.13 -7.49 23.19
C LYS A 157 -12.37 -7.22 21.71
N THR A 158 -12.58 -5.96 21.36
CA THR A 158 -12.69 -5.47 19.98
C THR A 158 -11.67 -4.37 19.73
N LEU A 159 -11.33 -4.13 18.45
CA LEU A 159 -10.57 -2.94 18.05
C LEU A 159 -11.51 -1.74 18.07
N SER A 160 -11.02 -0.58 18.53
CA SER A 160 -11.74 0.68 18.33
C SER A 160 -11.97 0.91 16.83
N PRO A 161 -13.18 1.32 16.40
CA PRO A 161 -13.44 1.59 14.99
C PRO A 161 -12.56 2.73 14.46
N LEU A 162 -12.18 2.65 13.19
CA LEU A 162 -11.57 3.79 12.50
C LEU A 162 -12.60 4.92 12.40
N ARG A 163 -12.23 6.12 12.82
CA ARG A 163 -13.03 7.32 12.55
C ARG A 163 -12.46 8.03 11.32
N ILE A 164 -13.27 8.22 10.29
CA ILE A 164 -12.92 9.01 9.11
C ILE A 164 -13.73 10.31 9.16
N VAL A 165 -13.06 11.46 9.17
CA VAL A 165 -13.67 12.81 9.20
C VAL A 165 -13.13 13.65 8.05
N ARG A 166 -13.88 14.67 7.63
CA ARG A 166 -13.44 15.64 6.61
C ARG A 166 -13.08 16.96 7.28
N ASN A 167 -12.03 17.65 6.83
CA ASN A 167 -11.68 18.93 7.45
C ASN A 167 -12.57 20.09 7.01
N SER A 168 -13.22 20.00 5.84
CA SER A 168 -14.29 20.92 5.45
C SER A 168 -15.38 21.07 6.52
N ASP A 169 -15.73 19.99 7.23
CA ASP A 169 -16.80 19.98 8.23
C ASP A 169 -16.64 21.08 9.30
N TRP A 170 -15.42 21.40 9.72
CA TRP A 170 -15.18 22.43 10.73
C TRP A 170 -14.77 23.78 10.18
N TYR A 171 -14.53 23.91 8.87
CA TYR A 171 -14.39 25.21 8.22
C TYR A 171 -15.75 25.81 7.85
N LEU A 172 -16.79 24.97 7.71
CA LEU A 172 -18.18 25.41 7.52
C LEU A 172 -18.64 26.24 8.74
N GLY A 173 -18.66 27.57 8.58
CA GLY A 173 -19.07 28.52 9.62
C GLY A 173 -17.98 29.47 10.10
N HIS A 174 -16.73 29.32 9.62
CA HIS A 174 -15.71 30.34 9.81
C HIS A 174 -15.78 31.41 8.73
N ASP A 175 -15.93 32.67 9.15
CA ASP A 175 -15.60 33.79 8.27
C ASP A 175 -14.09 34.06 8.30
N VAL A 176 -13.56 34.64 7.22
CA VAL A 176 -12.12 34.88 7.05
C VAL A 176 -11.56 35.81 8.14
N VAL A 177 -12.32 36.83 8.53
CA VAL A 177 -11.88 37.82 9.53
C VAL A 177 -11.81 37.17 10.90
N GLY A 178 -12.83 36.40 11.28
CA GLY A 178 -12.88 35.61 12.49
C GLY A 178 -11.74 34.59 12.56
N PHE A 179 -11.49 33.84 11.48
CA PHE A 179 -10.40 32.86 11.44
C PHE A 179 -9.02 33.50 11.59
N LEU A 180 -8.73 34.58 10.85
CA LEU A 180 -7.45 35.29 10.96
C LEU A 180 -7.30 35.95 12.34
N GLY A 181 -8.37 36.56 12.86
CA GLY A 181 -8.39 37.27 14.13
C GLY A 181 -8.26 36.35 15.34
N THR A 182 -8.68 35.08 15.25
CA THR A 182 -8.63 34.12 16.36
C THR A 182 -7.47 33.14 16.22
N ILE A 183 -7.33 32.50 15.06
CA ILE A 183 -6.34 31.46 14.79
C ILE A 183 -5.08 32.08 14.19
N GLY A 184 -5.23 32.86 13.12
CA GLY A 184 -4.11 33.46 12.39
C GLY A 184 -3.15 34.27 13.25
N ARG A 185 -3.66 34.99 14.26
CA ARG A 185 -2.84 35.80 15.20
C ARG A 185 -1.78 35.01 15.98
N ASN A 186 -1.93 33.68 16.07
CA ASN A 186 -1.01 32.81 16.81
C ASN A 186 0.23 32.45 15.99
N PHE A 187 0.24 32.75 14.70
CA PHE A 187 1.32 32.40 13.78
C PHE A 187 2.23 33.61 13.55
N ARG A 188 3.55 33.39 13.66
CA ARG A 188 4.57 34.41 13.40
C ARG A 188 5.19 34.15 12.04
N LEU A 189 5.04 35.11 11.11
CA LEU A 189 5.56 35.00 9.74
C LEU A 189 7.03 34.60 9.69
N GLY A 190 7.89 35.19 10.52
CA GLY A 190 9.30 34.82 10.59
C GLY A 190 9.53 33.33 10.85
N LYS A 191 8.80 32.72 11.79
CA LYS A 191 8.89 31.28 12.08
C LYS A 191 8.30 30.42 10.94
N MET A 192 7.23 30.89 10.31
CA MET A 192 6.63 30.19 9.16
C MET A 192 7.59 30.14 7.97
N MET A 193 8.33 31.23 7.73
CA MET A 193 9.30 31.34 6.64
C MET A 193 10.57 30.50 6.85
N THR A 194 10.94 30.16 8.09
CA THR A 194 12.15 29.36 8.36
C THR A 194 12.00 27.87 8.05
N ARG A 195 10.80 27.42 7.68
CA ARG A 195 10.52 26.01 7.41
C ARG A 195 11.17 25.58 6.11
N THR A 196 11.82 24.41 6.12
CA THR A 196 12.53 23.89 4.96
C THR A 196 11.63 23.80 3.71
N SER A 197 10.39 23.32 3.85
CA SER A 197 9.43 23.24 2.72
C SER A 197 9.10 24.62 2.14
N VAL A 198 8.87 25.61 2.99
CA VAL A 198 8.57 26.99 2.59
C VAL A 198 9.80 27.65 1.98
N GLN A 199 10.99 27.49 2.57
CA GLN A 199 12.24 28.02 2.02
C GLN A 199 12.56 27.45 0.64
N GLN A 200 12.37 26.15 0.45
CA GLN A 200 12.60 25.50 -0.84
C GLN A 200 11.69 26.06 -1.94
N ARG A 201 10.40 26.25 -1.64
CA ARG A 201 9.44 26.86 -2.59
C ARG A 201 9.70 28.35 -2.82
N LEU A 202 10.00 29.12 -1.77
CA LEU A 202 10.37 30.53 -1.88
C LEU A 202 11.59 30.75 -2.78
N ASN A 203 12.56 29.84 -2.74
CA ASN A 203 13.77 29.88 -3.57
C ASN A 203 13.58 29.26 -4.96
N SER A 204 12.40 28.70 -5.26
CA SER A 204 12.08 28.17 -6.59
C SER A 204 11.78 29.30 -7.57
N SER A 205 11.85 29.04 -8.88
CA SER A 205 11.58 30.04 -9.92
C SER A 205 10.16 30.62 -9.88
N GLU A 206 9.21 29.87 -9.32
CA GLU A 206 7.79 30.26 -9.22
C GLU A 206 7.44 30.93 -7.89
N GLY A 207 8.31 30.84 -6.88
CA GLY A 207 8.01 31.28 -5.52
C GLY A 207 6.95 30.41 -4.81
N ILE A 208 6.24 30.98 -3.85
CA ILE A 208 5.14 30.33 -3.11
C ILE A 208 3.94 31.27 -3.07
N SER A 209 2.74 30.76 -3.35
CA SER A 209 1.52 31.57 -3.26
C SER A 209 1.09 31.77 -1.80
N PHE A 210 0.27 32.79 -1.54
CA PHE A 210 -0.29 33.02 -0.20
C PHE A 210 -1.16 31.84 0.27
N ALA A 211 -1.85 31.19 -0.67
CA ALA A 211 -2.63 29.98 -0.40
C ALA A 211 -1.71 28.86 0.10
N GLU A 212 -0.73 28.43 -0.70
CA GLU A 212 0.24 27.39 -0.32
C GLU A 212 0.96 27.72 1.00
N PHE A 213 1.35 28.98 1.20
CA PHE A 213 1.97 29.43 2.45
C PHE A 213 1.05 29.27 3.67
N SER A 214 -0.25 29.47 3.48
CA SER A 214 -1.27 29.36 4.53
C SER A 214 -1.62 27.91 4.88
N TYR A 215 -1.25 26.93 4.05
CA TYR A 215 -1.54 25.50 4.28
C TYR A 215 -1.17 25.04 5.71
N GLN A 216 -0.02 25.46 6.21
CA GLN A 216 0.44 25.13 7.56
C GLN A 216 -0.50 25.61 8.69
N VAL A 217 -1.23 26.71 8.46
CA VAL A 217 -2.19 27.27 9.42
C VAL A 217 -3.43 26.39 9.46
N PHE A 218 -3.90 25.92 8.30
CA PHE A 218 -5.05 25.05 8.18
C PHE A 218 -4.78 23.69 8.82
N GLN A 219 -3.67 23.02 8.48
CA GLN A 219 -3.31 21.74 9.11
C GLN A 219 -3.08 21.84 10.63
N ALA A 220 -2.54 22.97 11.11
CA ALA A 220 -2.40 23.21 12.54
C ALA A 220 -3.76 23.39 13.23
N TYR A 221 -4.70 24.08 12.58
CA TYR A 221 -6.06 24.23 13.06
C TYR A 221 -6.81 22.90 13.10
N ASP A 222 -6.63 22.02 12.10
CA ASP A 222 -7.17 20.66 12.12
C ASP A 222 -6.78 19.92 13.41
N TRP A 223 -5.51 20.01 13.81
CA TRP A 223 -5.07 19.39 15.05
C TRP A 223 -5.73 20.03 16.28
N LEU A 224 -5.83 21.36 16.32
CA LEU A 224 -6.49 22.05 17.43
C LEU A 224 -7.96 21.62 17.56
N HIS A 225 -8.68 21.54 16.44
CA HIS A 225 -10.07 21.09 16.40
C HIS A 225 -10.20 19.66 16.95
N LEU A 226 -9.37 18.73 16.47
CA LEU A 226 -9.38 17.34 16.94
C LEU A 226 -8.95 17.20 18.41
N TYR A 227 -8.03 18.05 18.86
CA TYR A 227 -7.64 18.12 20.26
C TYR A 227 -8.83 18.58 21.13
N ASP A 228 -9.59 19.58 20.69
CA ASP A 228 -10.75 20.07 21.45
C ASP A 228 -11.89 19.05 21.49
N GLN A 229 -12.22 18.45 20.34
CA GLN A 229 -13.33 17.51 20.22
C GLN A 229 -13.03 16.13 20.81
N TYR A 230 -11.81 15.61 20.58
CA TYR A 230 -11.48 14.21 20.87
C TYR A 230 -10.30 14.03 21.82
N LYS A 231 -9.71 15.12 22.33
CA LYS A 231 -8.43 15.09 23.06
C LYS A 231 -7.35 14.35 22.27
N CYS A 232 -7.33 14.57 20.95
CA CYS A 232 -6.36 14.01 20.03
C CYS A 232 -4.96 14.60 20.26
N ARG A 233 -4.20 13.98 21.16
CA ARG A 233 -2.86 14.43 21.57
C ARG A 233 -1.76 14.06 20.59
N PHE A 234 -2.01 13.19 19.61
CA PHE A 234 -0.98 12.68 18.72
C PHE A 234 -1.31 12.87 17.24
N GLN A 235 -0.35 13.38 16.46
CA GLN A 235 -0.42 13.46 15.00
C GLN A 235 0.64 12.54 14.39
N ILE A 236 0.22 11.65 13.49
CA ILE A 236 1.11 10.83 12.66
C ILE A 236 1.36 11.57 11.34
N GLY A 237 2.61 11.60 10.89
CA GLY A 237 2.98 12.12 9.58
C GLY A 237 4.28 11.50 9.06
N GLY A 238 4.57 11.70 7.77
CA GLY A 238 5.89 11.40 7.23
C GLY A 238 6.93 12.40 7.73
N GLY A 239 8.22 12.07 7.61
CA GLY A 239 9.31 13.00 7.97
C GLY A 239 9.23 14.36 7.26
N ASP A 240 8.61 14.44 6.07
CA ASP A 240 8.37 15.70 5.35
C ASP A 240 7.26 16.57 5.94
N GLN A 241 6.47 16.07 6.91
CA GLN A 241 5.39 16.79 7.58
C GLN A 241 5.80 17.47 8.89
N LEU A 242 7.06 17.33 9.32
CA LEU A 242 7.54 17.86 10.61
C LEU A 242 7.23 19.34 10.79
N GLY A 243 7.42 20.16 9.75
CA GLY A 243 7.12 21.59 9.82
C GLY A 243 5.66 21.89 10.14
N ASN A 244 4.73 21.18 9.48
CA ASN A 244 3.30 21.38 9.70
C ASN A 244 2.86 20.86 11.07
N ILE A 245 3.41 19.72 11.51
CA ILE A 245 3.25 19.15 12.85
C ILE A 245 3.71 20.14 13.92
N ASP A 246 4.87 20.78 13.76
CA ASP A 246 5.35 21.81 14.70
C ASP A 246 4.38 22.98 14.83
N SER A 247 3.76 23.45 13.74
CA SER A 247 2.74 24.52 13.85
C SER A 247 1.52 24.08 14.64
N GLY A 248 1.05 22.85 14.47
CA GLY A 248 -0.08 22.34 15.25
C GLY A 248 0.27 22.17 16.73
N HIS A 249 1.47 21.66 17.02
CA HIS A 249 2.01 21.60 18.39
C HIS A 249 2.06 22.98 19.04
N ASP A 250 2.66 23.98 18.36
CA ASP A 250 2.80 25.34 18.87
C ASP A 250 1.42 26.01 19.06
N LEU A 251 0.48 25.78 18.14
CA LEU A 251 -0.88 26.29 18.24
C LEU A 251 -1.62 25.73 19.46
N ILE A 252 -1.60 24.40 19.68
CA ILE A 252 -2.23 23.77 20.85
C ILE A 252 -1.59 24.28 22.14
N ARG A 253 -0.25 24.36 22.18
CA ARG A 253 0.48 24.89 23.33
C ARG A 253 0.07 26.31 23.68
N ARG A 254 -0.06 27.20 22.69
CA ARG A 254 -0.43 28.60 22.92
C ARG A 254 -1.90 28.77 23.32
N THR A 255 -2.79 27.99 22.72
CA THR A 255 -4.24 28.20 22.86
C THR A 255 -4.88 27.35 23.95
N ARG A 256 -4.26 26.24 24.36
CA ARG A 256 -4.78 25.31 25.38
C ARG A 256 -3.82 25.09 26.55
N SER A 257 -2.60 25.64 26.49
CA SER A 257 -1.58 25.46 27.52
C SER A 257 -1.30 23.97 27.82
N ASP A 258 -1.42 23.12 26.81
CA ASP A 258 -1.18 21.68 26.89
C ASP A 258 -0.23 21.25 25.76
N VAL A 259 0.31 20.04 25.86
CA VAL A 259 1.31 19.49 24.95
C VAL A 259 0.68 18.37 24.13
N ALA A 260 0.87 18.46 22.81
CA ALA A 260 0.54 17.44 21.83
C ALA A 260 1.82 17.01 21.08
N TYR A 261 1.85 15.78 20.56
CA TYR A 261 3.06 15.14 20.04
C TYR A 261 2.89 14.66 18.60
N GLY A 262 3.85 14.99 17.75
CA GLY A 262 4.04 14.37 16.45
C GLY A 262 4.74 13.02 16.57
N ILE A 263 4.32 12.05 15.77
CA ILE A 263 4.99 10.76 15.62
C ILE A 263 5.29 10.58 14.12
N LEU A 264 6.57 10.66 13.77
CA LEU A 264 7.00 10.64 12.38
C LEU A 264 7.37 9.23 11.93
N VAL A 265 6.86 8.85 10.76
CA VAL A 265 7.30 7.65 10.03
C VAL A 265 8.38 8.03 9.02
N PRO A 266 9.35 7.13 8.74
CA PRO A 266 10.35 7.40 7.73
C PRO A 266 9.71 7.52 6.34
N LEU A 267 10.35 8.28 5.47
CA LEU A 267 9.98 8.30 4.06
C LEU A 267 10.40 6.99 3.40
N VAL A 268 9.48 6.34 2.70
CA VAL A 268 9.77 5.11 1.97
C VAL A 268 10.48 5.48 0.66
N THR A 269 11.80 5.32 0.63
CA THR A 269 12.64 5.58 -0.55
C THR A 269 13.12 4.28 -1.18
N ALA A 270 13.26 4.28 -2.50
CA ALA A 270 14.00 3.25 -3.23
C ALA A 270 15.51 3.38 -2.92
N GLU A 271 16.27 2.32 -3.17
CA GLU A 271 17.74 2.35 -3.05
C GLU A 271 18.39 3.42 -3.96
N THR A 272 17.72 3.82 -5.05
CA THR A 272 18.16 4.92 -5.92
C THR A 272 17.99 6.31 -5.29
N GLY A 273 17.36 6.40 -4.12
CA GLY A 273 17.03 7.65 -3.43
C GLY A 273 15.66 8.22 -3.79
N ASP A 274 14.99 7.68 -4.80
CA ASP A 274 13.67 8.15 -5.23
C ASP A 274 12.58 7.79 -4.20
N LYS A 275 11.68 8.72 -3.92
CA LYS A 275 10.53 8.47 -3.03
C LYS A 275 9.49 7.62 -3.75
N TYR A 276 9.05 6.52 -3.13
CA TYR A 276 7.93 5.75 -3.66
C TYR A 276 6.64 6.59 -3.63
N GLY A 277 6.00 6.76 -4.80
CA GLY A 277 4.72 7.47 -4.94
C GLY A 277 4.79 8.96 -5.32
N LYS A 278 5.97 9.59 -5.39
CA LYS A 278 6.10 11.00 -5.83
C LYS A 278 6.66 11.19 -7.25
N SER A 279 7.17 10.14 -7.89
CA SER A 279 7.58 10.17 -9.31
C SER A 279 6.40 9.84 -10.23
N ALA A 280 6.11 10.74 -11.17
CA ALA A 280 5.06 10.57 -12.17
C ALA A 280 5.25 9.24 -12.92
N GLY A 281 4.26 8.34 -12.82
CA GLY A 281 4.24 7.05 -13.53
C GLY A 281 4.70 5.81 -12.76
N ASN A 282 5.23 5.94 -11.53
CA ASN A 282 5.74 4.78 -10.74
C ASN A 282 5.00 4.53 -9.40
N ALA A 283 3.87 5.20 -9.17
CA ALA A 283 3.09 4.99 -7.96
C ALA A 283 2.42 3.60 -7.96
N VAL A 284 2.63 2.85 -6.88
CA VAL A 284 1.96 1.56 -6.60
C VAL A 284 0.72 1.87 -5.76
N TRP A 285 -0.44 1.90 -6.41
CA TRP A 285 -1.70 2.32 -5.81
C TRP A 285 -2.31 1.20 -4.94
N LEU A 286 -3.15 1.60 -3.99
CA LEU A 286 -3.92 0.66 -3.16
C LEU A 286 -5.23 0.23 -3.84
N ASP A 287 -5.77 1.03 -4.77
CA ASP A 287 -6.94 0.67 -5.57
C ASP A 287 -6.58 -0.40 -6.62
N PRO A 288 -7.26 -1.57 -6.61
CA PRO A 288 -6.98 -2.67 -7.53
C PRO A 288 -7.21 -2.32 -9.02
N ARG A 289 -7.95 -1.25 -9.33
CA ARG A 289 -8.18 -0.77 -10.70
C ARG A 289 -7.01 0.05 -11.25
N LYS A 290 -6.18 0.62 -10.36
CA LYS A 290 -5.01 1.44 -10.74
C LYS A 290 -3.71 0.66 -10.64
N THR A 291 -3.63 -0.26 -9.70
CA THR A 291 -2.54 -1.24 -9.60
C THR A 291 -3.18 -2.57 -9.24
N SER A 292 -3.08 -3.54 -10.14
CA SER A 292 -3.73 -4.82 -9.93
C SER A 292 -3.17 -5.54 -8.69
N PRO A 293 -3.95 -6.41 -8.03
CA PRO A 293 -3.42 -7.22 -6.94
C PRO A 293 -2.17 -8.02 -7.34
N TYR A 294 -2.10 -8.44 -8.60
CA TYR A 294 -0.91 -9.09 -9.16
C TYR A 294 0.28 -8.13 -9.23
N GLU A 295 0.13 -6.93 -9.79
CA GLU A 295 1.21 -5.95 -9.87
C GLU A 295 1.67 -5.49 -8.49
N PHE A 296 0.73 -5.30 -7.55
CA PHE A 296 1.00 -4.97 -6.16
C PHE A 296 1.81 -6.09 -5.47
N TYR A 297 1.39 -7.34 -5.62
CA TYR A 297 2.13 -8.51 -5.11
C TYR A 297 3.52 -8.61 -5.74
N GLN A 298 3.62 -8.43 -7.06
CA GLN A 298 4.88 -8.46 -7.80
C GLN A 298 5.81 -7.31 -7.44
N PHE A 299 5.29 -6.15 -7.06
CA PHE A 299 6.11 -5.04 -6.57
C PHE A 299 6.94 -5.46 -5.36
N PHE A 300 6.31 -5.99 -4.31
CA PHE A 300 7.03 -6.48 -3.12
C PHE A 300 7.88 -7.70 -3.43
N LEU A 301 7.41 -8.59 -4.32
CA LEU A 301 8.23 -9.71 -4.76
C LEU A 301 9.50 -9.25 -5.48
N ARG A 302 9.51 -8.11 -6.17
CA ARG A 302 10.66 -7.65 -6.96
C ARG A 302 11.67 -6.84 -6.16
N LEU A 303 11.39 -6.52 -4.90
CA LEU A 303 12.32 -5.79 -4.03
C LEU A 303 13.69 -6.46 -3.99
N LYS A 304 14.74 -5.63 -3.97
CA LYS A 304 16.10 -6.07 -3.72
C LYS A 304 16.22 -6.59 -2.28
N ASP A 305 17.23 -7.40 -2.01
CA ASP A 305 17.33 -8.08 -0.71
C ASP A 305 17.47 -7.11 0.47
N ALA A 306 18.27 -6.04 0.32
CA ALA A 306 18.42 -5.01 1.35
C ALA A 306 17.10 -4.24 1.60
N GLU A 307 16.40 -3.86 0.53
CA GLU A 307 15.09 -3.19 0.61
C GLU A 307 14.04 -4.11 1.25
N ALA A 308 14.02 -5.39 0.91
CA ALA A 308 13.10 -6.36 1.48
C ALA A 308 13.31 -6.54 2.99
N VAL A 309 14.56 -6.54 3.47
CA VAL A 309 14.86 -6.59 4.91
C VAL A 309 14.37 -5.31 5.60
N GLN A 310 14.60 -4.14 5.02
CA GLN A 310 14.11 -2.88 5.58
C GLN A 310 12.57 -2.85 5.61
N PHE A 311 11.92 -3.23 4.51
CA PHE A 311 10.46 -3.23 4.40
C PHE A 311 9.85 -4.26 5.35
N ALA A 312 10.49 -5.41 5.57
CA ALA A 312 10.03 -6.39 6.55
C ALA A 312 9.95 -5.76 7.95
N LYS A 313 10.93 -4.95 8.34
CA LYS A 313 10.93 -4.22 9.62
C LYS A 313 9.85 -3.14 9.70
N LEU A 314 9.52 -2.50 8.59
CA LEU A 314 8.56 -1.39 8.55
C LEU A 314 7.10 -1.84 8.44
N PHE A 315 6.84 -2.87 7.63
CA PHE A 315 5.50 -3.21 7.17
C PHE A 315 4.94 -4.52 7.74
N LEU A 316 5.76 -5.43 8.28
CA LEU A 316 5.23 -6.69 8.80
C LEU A 316 4.71 -6.53 10.23
N PHE A 317 3.59 -7.18 10.54
CA PHE A 317 3.08 -7.26 11.91
C PHE A 317 3.76 -8.34 12.77
N ALA A 318 4.87 -8.91 12.27
CA ALA A 318 5.70 -9.92 12.92
C ALA A 318 6.26 -9.44 14.28
N ASP A 319 6.43 -10.36 15.23
CA ASP A 319 7.21 -10.07 16.44
C ASP A 319 8.70 -10.12 16.17
N GLN A 320 9.51 -9.76 17.18
CA GLN A 320 10.96 -9.70 17.03
C GLN A 320 11.55 -11.04 16.59
N HIS A 321 11.12 -12.16 17.19
CA HIS A 321 11.65 -13.49 16.85
C HIS A 321 11.26 -13.91 15.44
N GLU A 322 10.01 -13.69 15.04
CA GLU A 322 9.54 -13.97 13.68
C GLU A 322 10.27 -13.10 12.65
N LEU A 323 10.46 -11.82 12.95
CA LEU A 323 11.17 -10.89 12.10
C LEU A 323 12.66 -11.27 11.96
N ASP A 324 13.32 -11.61 13.07
CA ASP A 324 14.71 -12.08 13.08
C ASP A 324 14.86 -13.34 12.22
N ASN A 325 13.94 -14.31 12.35
CA ASN A 325 13.96 -15.53 11.54
C ASN A 325 13.73 -15.25 10.04
N ILE A 326 12.85 -14.30 9.68
CA ILE A 326 12.65 -13.88 8.29
C ILE A 326 13.94 -13.26 7.73
N ILE A 327 14.57 -12.38 8.49
CA ILE A 327 15.79 -11.67 8.08
C ILE A 327 16.96 -12.67 7.98
N GLU A 328 17.15 -13.53 8.96
CA GLU A 328 18.20 -14.56 8.95
C GLU A 328 18.02 -15.52 7.76
N THR A 329 16.79 -15.97 7.50
CA THR A 329 16.48 -16.82 6.34
C THR A 329 16.76 -16.11 5.03
N GLN A 330 16.43 -14.82 4.92
CA GLN A 330 16.74 -14.02 3.74
C GLN A 330 18.25 -13.87 3.54
N MET A 331 19.03 -13.65 4.60
CA MET A 331 20.49 -13.51 4.50
C MET A 331 21.17 -14.84 4.18
N ARG A 332 20.68 -15.97 4.72
CA ARG A 332 21.27 -17.30 4.49
C ARG A 332 20.90 -17.89 3.13
N THR A 333 19.69 -17.63 2.64
CA THR A 333 19.15 -18.18 1.39
C THR A 333 18.44 -17.11 0.57
N PRO A 334 19.16 -16.08 0.08
CA PRO A 334 18.58 -14.94 -0.63
C PRO A 334 17.81 -15.36 -1.89
N GLU A 335 18.26 -16.43 -2.56
CA GLU A 335 17.61 -16.99 -3.76
C GLU A 335 16.17 -17.49 -3.49
N LYS A 336 15.84 -17.82 -2.23
CA LYS A 336 14.48 -18.24 -1.85
C LYS A 336 13.52 -17.08 -1.65
N ARG A 337 14.04 -15.85 -1.51
CA ARG A 337 13.28 -14.60 -1.39
C ARG A 337 12.23 -14.63 -0.28
N ALA A 338 12.64 -15.09 0.90
CA ALA A 338 11.76 -15.31 2.05
C ALA A 338 11.11 -14.00 2.52
N ALA A 339 11.88 -12.92 2.63
CA ALA A 339 11.36 -11.61 3.05
C ALA A 339 10.40 -11.02 2.01
N GLN A 340 10.77 -11.07 0.72
CA GLN A 340 9.93 -10.57 -0.36
C GLN A 340 8.60 -11.32 -0.45
N LYS A 341 8.63 -12.66 -0.37
CA LYS A 341 7.41 -13.48 -0.39
C LYS A 341 6.50 -13.12 0.77
N ARG A 342 7.05 -13.00 1.98
CA ARG A 342 6.26 -12.65 3.16
C ARG A 342 5.65 -11.25 3.04
N LEU A 343 6.41 -10.27 2.58
CA LEU A 343 5.91 -8.91 2.33
C LEU A 343 4.81 -8.90 1.27
N ALA A 344 5.02 -9.59 0.15
CA ALA A 344 4.04 -9.66 -0.93
C ALA A 344 2.74 -10.31 -0.44
N GLU A 345 2.82 -11.39 0.32
CA GLU A 345 1.65 -12.07 0.88
C GLU A 345 0.90 -11.20 1.90
N ASP A 346 1.60 -10.73 2.94
CA ASP A 346 0.95 -10.00 4.04
C ASP A 346 0.38 -8.66 3.54
N LEU A 347 1.08 -7.92 2.69
CA LEU A 347 0.61 -6.61 2.24
C LEU A 347 -0.47 -6.71 1.17
N THR A 348 -0.43 -7.72 0.29
CA THR A 348 -1.53 -7.95 -0.65
C THR A 348 -2.79 -8.41 0.09
N LEU A 349 -2.65 -9.23 1.14
CA LEU A 349 -3.77 -9.60 2.01
C LEU A 349 -4.33 -8.38 2.75
N LEU A 350 -3.46 -7.50 3.26
CA LEU A 350 -3.88 -6.29 3.96
C LEU A 350 -4.63 -5.32 3.03
N VAL A 351 -4.17 -5.13 1.80
CA VAL A 351 -4.71 -4.10 0.89
C VAL A 351 -5.85 -4.63 0.02
N HIS A 352 -5.78 -5.88 -0.44
CA HIS A 352 -6.73 -6.45 -1.39
C HIS A 352 -7.48 -7.69 -0.86
N GLY A 353 -7.30 -8.05 0.42
CA GLY A 353 -7.98 -9.17 1.06
C GLY A 353 -7.58 -10.54 0.49
N GLU A 354 -8.28 -11.59 0.93
CA GLU A 354 -8.01 -12.97 0.51
C GLU A 354 -8.19 -13.16 -0.99
N ARG A 355 -9.27 -12.62 -1.57
CA ARG A 355 -9.55 -12.70 -3.01
C ARG A 355 -8.44 -12.06 -3.84
N GLY A 356 -7.95 -10.89 -3.41
CA GLY A 356 -6.85 -10.20 -4.09
C GLY A 356 -5.53 -10.97 -4.00
N LEU A 357 -5.19 -11.51 -2.82
CA LEU A 357 -4.01 -12.35 -2.64
C LEU A 357 -4.07 -13.63 -3.49
N GLU A 358 -5.22 -14.32 -3.49
CA GLU A 358 -5.41 -15.52 -4.29
C GLU A 358 -5.31 -15.21 -5.79
N LEU A 359 -5.93 -14.11 -6.23
CA LEU A 359 -5.80 -13.63 -7.61
C LEU A 359 -4.34 -13.38 -7.98
N ALA A 360 -3.59 -12.68 -7.12
CA ALA A 360 -2.17 -12.40 -7.36
C ALA A 360 -1.31 -13.66 -7.46
N LYS A 361 -1.58 -14.66 -6.61
CA LYS A 361 -0.89 -15.96 -6.63
C LYS A 361 -1.23 -16.75 -7.90
N ARG A 362 -2.51 -16.82 -8.28
CA ARG A 362 -2.97 -17.48 -9.52
C ARG A 362 -2.37 -16.80 -10.76
N ALA A 363 -2.41 -15.47 -10.82
CA ALA A 363 -1.81 -14.69 -11.89
C ALA A 363 -0.29 -14.94 -12.01
N SER A 364 0.41 -14.99 -10.88
CA SER A 364 1.85 -15.32 -10.87
C SER A 364 2.11 -16.73 -11.41
N ALA A 365 1.25 -17.70 -11.11
CA ALA A 365 1.32 -19.04 -11.67
C ALA A 365 1.03 -19.06 -13.19
N VAL A 366 0.08 -18.26 -13.69
CA VAL A 366 -0.16 -18.11 -15.14
C VAL A 366 1.06 -17.50 -15.85
N LEU A 367 1.66 -16.48 -15.28
CA LEU A 367 2.69 -15.70 -15.96
C LEU A 367 4.08 -16.35 -15.87
N PHE A 368 4.32 -17.17 -14.85
CA PHE A 368 5.63 -17.80 -14.60
C PHE A 368 5.60 -19.33 -14.46
N GLY A 369 4.43 -19.98 -14.53
CA GLY A 369 4.27 -21.42 -14.30
C GLY A 369 4.59 -22.33 -15.49
N GLY A 370 5.13 -21.80 -16.59
CA GLY A 370 5.48 -22.59 -17.77
C GLY A 370 4.26 -23.34 -18.34
N THR A 371 4.36 -24.66 -18.52
CA THR A 371 3.29 -25.51 -19.08
C THR A 371 2.01 -25.55 -18.23
N SER A 372 2.10 -25.27 -16.92
CA SER A 372 0.92 -25.20 -16.03
C SER A 372 0.12 -23.90 -16.17
N ALA A 373 0.63 -22.93 -16.94
CA ALA A 373 -0.02 -21.64 -17.16
C ALA A 373 -1.37 -21.76 -17.87
N ASN A 374 -1.51 -22.71 -18.80
CA ASN A 374 -2.73 -22.84 -19.61
C ASN A 374 -3.90 -23.34 -18.77
N GLU A 375 -3.67 -24.31 -17.89
CA GLU A 375 -4.68 -24.74 -16.92
C GLU A 375 -5.07 -23.62 -15.96
N ALA A 376 -4.09 -22.81 -15.52
CA ALA A 376 -4.36 -21.69 -14.63
C ALA A 376 -5.14 -20.57 -15.32
N LEU A 377 -4.86 -20.28 -16.60
CA LEU A 377 -5.58 -19.26 -17.38
C LEU A 377 -7.05 -19.67 -17.62
N GLN A 378 -7.31 -20.95 -17.88
CA GLN A 378 -8.67 -21.47 -18.05
C GLN A 378 -9.53 -21.36 -16.79
N ARG A 379 -8.93 -21.28 -15.60
CA ARG A 379 -9.64 -21.16 -14.31
C ARG A 379 -9.92 -19.71 -13.91
N LEU A 380 -9.40 -18.72 -14.63
CA LEU A 380 -9.63 -17.31 -14.35
C LEU A 380 -10.91 -16.83 -15.04
N ARG A 381 -11.71 -16.04 -14.31
CA ARG A 381 -12.89 -15.37 -14.88
C ARG A 381 -12.47 -14.13 -15.69
N GLU A 382 -13.34 -13.67 -16.58
CA GLU A 382 -13.10 -12.49 -17.40
C GLU A 382 -12.74 -11.25 -16.55
N GLU A 383 -13.47 -10.98 -15.47
CA GLU A 383 -13.15 -9.89 -14.53
C GLU A 383 -11.74 -10.00 -13.93
N GLU A 384 -11.30 -11.23 -13.63
CA GLU A 384 -9.99 -11.50 -13.04
C GLU A 384 -8.87 -11.29 -14.06
N LEU A 385 -9.12 -11.61 -15.33
CA LEU A 385 -8.22 -11.36 -16.43
C LEU A 385 -8.04 -9.86 -16.69
N HIS A 386 -9.14 -9.10 -16.67
CA HIS A 386 -9.08 -7.63 -16.79
C HIS A 386 -8.29 -7.01 -15.64
N LEU A 387 -8.47 -7.50 -14.41
CA LEU A 387 -7.66 -7.05 -13.29
C LEU A 387 -6.17 -7.36 -13.48
N ILE A 388 -5.79 -8.54 -14.00
CA ILE A 388 -4.37 -8.91 -14.13
C ILE A 388 -3.66 -8.14 -15.25
N PHE A 389 -4.31 -8.01 -16.40
CA PHE A 389 -3.68 -7.50 -17.63
C PHE A 389 -4.03 -6.04 -17.96
N GLY A 390 -5.07 -5.50 -17.33
CA GLY A 390 -5.62 -4.18 -17.65
C GLY A 390 -6.40 -4.15 -18.96
N ASP A 391 -7.23 -3.13 -19.13
CA ASP A 391 -8.14 -3.01 -20.29
C ASP A 391 -7.40 -2.80 -21.62
N ALA A 392 -6.27 -2.09 -21.61
CA ALA A 392 -5.49 -1.79 -22.81
C ALA A 392 -4.80 -3.02 -23.43
N ALA A 393 -4.65 -4.10 -22.65
CA ALA A 393 -4.07 -5.35 -23.10
C ALA A 393 -5.13 -6.33 -23.63
N PHE A 394 -6.38 -5.89 -23.83
CA PHE A 394 -7.48 -6.75 -24.26
C PHE A 394 -7.91 -6.46 -25.69
N VAL A 395 -8.01 -7.49 -26.54
CA VAL A 395 -8.52 -7.37 -27.91
C VAL A 395 -9.56 -8.44 -28.17
N GLU A 396 -10.68 -8.05 -28.76
CA GLU A 396 -11.69 -9.00 -29.23
C GLU A 396 -11.54 -9.24 -30.73
N LEU A 397 -11.42 -10.51 -31.12
CA LEU A 397 -11.31 -10.94 -32.50
C LEU A 397 -12.45 -11.90 -32.86
N GLN A 398 -12.87 -11.87 -34.12
CA GLN A 398 -13.76 -12.90 -34.67
C GLN A 398 -12.92 -14.03 -35.29
N PRO A 399 -13.32 -15.30 -35.09
CA PRO A 399 -12.67 -16.42 -35.73
C PRO A 399 -12.94 -16.41 -37.24
N GLU A 400 -11.90 -16.19 -38.03
CA GLU A 400 -11.96 -16.32 -39.49
C GLU A 400 -11.21 -17.58 -39.93
N ALA A 401 -11.80 -18.36 -40.83
CA ALA A 401 -11.18 -19.56 -41.35
C ALA A 401 -9.84 -19.21 -42.03
N GLY A 402 -8.78 -19.91 -41.64
CA GLY A 402 -7.44 -19.67 -42.18
C GLY A 402 -6.65 -18.53 -41.53
N THR A 403 -7.16 -17.90 -40.44
CA THR A 403 -6.40 -16.88 -39.69
C THR A 403 -5.05 -17.45 -39.25
N THR A 404 -3.96 -16.83 -39.67
CA THR A 404 -2.60 -17.21 -39.28
C THR A 404 -2.16 -16.54 -37.97
N ILE A 405 -1.08 -17.02 -37.38
CA ILE A 405 -0.43 -16.37 -36.22
C ILE A 405 -0.06 -14.92 -36.55
N LEU A 406 0.42 -14.65 -37.77
CA LEU A 406 0.73 -13.30 -38.23
C LEU A 406 -0.54 -12.42 -38.26
N ASP A 407 -1.63 -12.92 -38.85
CA ASP A 407 -2.88 -12.17 -38.94
C ASP A 407 -3.43 -11.82 -37.56
N MET A 408 -3.43 -12.80 -36.65
CA MET A 408 -3.83 -12.59 -35.26
C MET A 408 -2.96 -11.53 -34.58
N ALA A 409 -1.64 -11.63 -34.71
CA ALA A 409 -0.73 -10.71 -34.06
C ALA A 409 -0.91 -9.26 -34.56
N MET A 410 -1.15 -9.08 -35.86
CA MET A 410 -1.44 -7.77 -36.45
C MET A 410 -2.82 -7.24 -36.04
N LYS A 411 -3.87 -8.07 -36.09
CA LYS A 411 -5.22 -7.69 -35.65
C LYS A 411 -5.25 -7.35 -34.15
N ALA A 412 -4.49 -8.07 -33.33
CA ALA A 412 -4.29 -7.80 -31.91
C ALA A 412 -3.34 -6.63 -31.62
N ARG A 413 -2.83 -5.96 -32.66
CA ARG A 413 -1.92 -4.80 -32.58
C ARG A 413 -0.67 -5.07 -31.72
N LEU A 414 -0.18 -6.30 -31.74
CA LEU A 414 1.03 -6.70 -31.02
C LEU A 414 2.30 -6.10 -31.61
N PHE A 415 2.25 -5.72 -32.88
CA PHE A 415 3.37 -5.19 -33.64
C PHE A 415 2.93 -3.95 -34.43
N PRO A 416 3.82 -2.97 -34.61
CA PRO A 416 3.52 -1.76 -35.38
C PRO A 416 3.46 -2.02 -36.88
N THR A 417 4.26 -2.97 -37.39
CA THR A 417 4.36 -3.29 -38.82
C THR A 417 4.40 -4.80 -39.04
N THR A 418 3.94 -5.25 -40.21
CA THR A 418 3.98 -6.67 -40.60
C THR A 418 5.41 -7.19 -40.72
N GLU A 419 6.34 -6.36 -41.19
CA GLU A 419 7.75 -6.71 -41.31
C GLU A 419 8.39 -6.99 -39.93
N ASP A 420 8.08 -6.16 -38.93
CA ASP A 420 8.51 -6.39 -37.55
C ASP A 420 7.89 -7.66 -36.96
N ALA A 421 6.60 -7.89 -37.21
CA ALA A 421 5.92 -9.09 -36.76
C ALA A 421 6.60 -10.35 -37.31
N VAL A 422 6.82 -10.42 -38.63
CA VAL A 422 7.49 -11.58 -39.27
C VAL A 422 8.89 -11.78 -38.71
N ARG A 423 9.68 -10.71 -38.62
CA ARG A 423 11.06 -10.77 -38.10
C ARG A 423 11.09 -11.28 -36.66
N ILE A 424 10.25 -10.74 -35.78
CA ILE A 424 10.24 -11.09 -34.34
C ILE A 424 9.66 -12.48 -34.11
N ILE A 425 8.57 -12.84 -34.80
CA ILE A 425 7.97 -14.17 -34.70
C ILE A 425 8.99 -15.22 -35.16
N THR A 426 9.63 -15.03 -36.32
CA THR A 426 10.64 -15.97 -36.85
C THR A 426 11.84 -16.12 -35.92
N ALA A 427 12.26 -15.03 -35.26
CA ALA A 427 13.27 -15.06 -34.20
C ALA A 427 12.79 -15.72 -32.89
N GLY A 428 11.55 -16.22 -32.84
CA GLY A 428 10.94 -16.85 -31.68
C GLY A 428 10.55 -15.89 -30.56
N GLY A 429 10.31 -14.62 -30.89
CA GLY A 429 9.98 -13.56 -29.92
C GLY A 429 8.51 -13.50 -29.52
N LEU A 430 7.63 -14.24 -30.19
CA LEU A 430 6.20 -14.35 -29.85
C LEU A 430 5.93 -15.66 -29.11
N TYR A 431 5.08 -15.56 -28.10
CA TYR A 431 4.56 -16.69 -27.33
C TYR A 431 3.04 -16.64 -27.34
N ILE A 432 2.42 -17.79 -27.55
CA ILE A 432 0.98 -17.99 -27.47
C ILE A 432 0.74 -19.04 -26.38
N ASN A 433 -0.06 -18.70 -25.37
CA ASN A 433 -0.34 -19.59 -24.24
C ASN A 433 0.96 -20.14 -23.62
N GLN A 434 1.93 -19.23 -23.45
CA GLN A 434 3.30 -19.49 -23.00
C GLN A 434 4.16 -20.43 -23.86
N SER A 435 3.63 -20.97 -24.95
CA SER A 435 4.40 -21.72 -25.93
C SER A 435 4.99 -20.79 -26.98
N ARG A 436 6.30 -20.95 -27.25
CA ARG A 436 6.99 -20.17 -28.28
C ARG A 436 6.44 -20.54 -29.66
N VAL A 437 6.15 -19.54 -30.47
CA VAL A 437 5.75 -19.72 -31.87
C VAL A 437 6.77 -19.05 -32.78
N SER A 438 7.18 -19.75 -33.83
CA SER A 438 8.24 -19.31 -34.74
C SER A 438 7.87 -19.30 -36.22
N VAL A 439 6.65 -19.75 -36.57
CA VAL A 439 6.19 -19.84 -37.96
C VAL A 439 5.01 -18.88 -38.14
N PRO A 440 5.22 -17.68 -38.74
CA PRO A 440 4.18 -16.66 -38.87
C PRO A 440 2.95 -17.13 -39.67
N SER A 441 3.17 -17.98 -40.68
CA SER A 441 2.13 -18.52 -41.56
C SER A 441 1.34 -19.69 -40.95
N HIS A 442 1.68 -20.13 -39.74
CA HIS A 442 0.95 -21.22 -39.09
C HIS A 442 -0.48 -20.79 -38.81
N ALA A 443 -1.46 -21.62 -39.17
CA ALA A 443 -2.86 -21.35 -38.88
C ALA A 443 -3.13 -21.47 -37.37
N ILE A 444 -4.04 -20.64 -36.87
CA ILE A 444 -4.54 -20.78 -35.50
C ILE A 444 -5.34 -22.07 -35.41
N VAL A 445 -5.03 -22.86 -34.39
CA VAL A 445 -5.67 -24.15 -34.11
C VAL A 445 -6.44 -24.04 -32.81
N PRO A 446 -7.74 -24.40 -32.78
CA PRO A 446 -8.52 -24.55 -31.55
C PRO A 446 -7.84 -25.50 -30.56
N ASP A 447 -8.06 -25.29 -29.26
CA ASP A 447 -7.47 -26.03 -28.14
C ASP A 447 -5.94 -25.98 -28.00
N VAL A 448 -5.23 -25.45 -29.00
CA VAL A 448 -3.77 -25.22 -28.96
C VAL A 448 -3.49 -23.73 -28.76
N HIS A 449 -3.99 -22.91 -29.68
CA HIS A 449 -3.76 -21.47 -29.69
C HIS A 449 -4.93 -20.71 -29.06
N VAL A 450 -6.15 -21.23 -29.24
CA VAL A 450 -7.37 -20.75 -28.58
C VAL A 450 -7.68 -21.71 -27.45
N LEU A 451 -7.64 -21.25 -26.20
CA LEU A 451 -8.01 -22.10 -25.08
C LEU A 451 -9.52 -22.37 -25.07
N PRO A 452 -9.99 -23.45 -24.40
CA PRO A 452 -11.42 -23.76 -24.26
C PRO A 452 -12.26 -22.63 -23.66
N SER A 453 -11.63 -21.69 -22.94
CA SER A 453 -12.29 -20.49 -22.43
C SER A 453 -12.52 -19.39 -23.50
N ASN A 454 -12.21 -19.66 -24.77
CA ASN A 454 -12.20 -18.72 -25.90
C ASN A 454 -11.20 -17.57 -25.75
N TYR A 455 -10.13 -17.79 -24.99
CA TYR A 455 -9.06 -16.82 -24.82
C TYR A 455 -7.72 -17.31 -25.38
N THR A 456 -6.90 -16.37 -25.83
CA THR A 456 -5.51 -16.56 -26.17
C THR A 456 -4.65 -15.56 -25.41
N LEU A 457 -3.65 -16.04 -24.66
CA LEU A 457 -2.64 -15.17 -24.06
C LEU A 457 -1.45 -15.03 -25.01
N ALA A 458 -1.37 -13.90 -25.70
CA ALA A 458 -0.22 -13.54 -26.52
C ALA A 458 0.81 -12.77 -25.70
N ARG A 459 2.09 -13.06 -25.90
CA ARG A 459 3.21 -12.37 -25.25
C ARG A 459 4.34 -12.12 -26.22
N VAL A 460 4.74 -10.86 -26.36
CA VAL A 460 5.91 -10.44 -27.14
C VAL A 460 7.06 -10.17 -26.19
N GLY A 461 8.20 -10.84 -26.42
CA GLY A 461 9.38 -10.69 -25.59
C GLY A 461 9.16 -11.17 -24.15
N LYS A 462 9.48 -10.31 -23.16
CA LYS A 462 9.42 -10.68 -21.73
C LYS A 462 8.18 -10.13 -20.99
N LYS A 463 7.66 -8.97 -21.39
CA LYS A 463 6.68 -8.22 -20.58
C LYS A 463 5.43 -7.74 -21.33
N ASN A 464 5.40 -7.83 -22.66
CA ASN A 464 4.28 -7.28 -23.43
C ASN A 464 3.24 -8.37 -23.61
N TYR A 465 2.24 -8.39 -22.74
CA TYR A 465 1.12 -9.34 -22.79
C TYR A 465 -0.07 -8.69 -23.49
N CYS A 466 -0.83 -9.51 -24.22
CA CYS A 466 -2.13 -9.17 -24.77
C CYS A 466 -3.03 -10.39 -24.61
N LEU A 467 -4.22 -10.17 -24.08
CA LEU A 467 -5.26 -11.17 -23.97
C LEU A 467 -6.25 -10.98 -25.12
N ILE A 468 -6.39 -12.01 -25.94
CA ILE A 468 -7.29 -12.00 -27.10
C ILE A 468 -8.52 -12.83 -26.74
N LYS A 469 -9.71 -12.23 -26.83
CA LYS A 469 -10.99 -12.92 -26.71
C LYS A 469 -11.53 -13.24 -28.08
N TRP A 470 -11.84 -14.50 -28.32
CA TRP A 470 -12.47 -14.94 -29.55
C TRP A 470 -13.99 -14.89 -29.38
N ARG A 471 -14.65 -14.02 -30.16
CA ARG A 471 -16.12 -13.95 -30.19
C ARG A 471 -16.64 -15.14 -31.00
N VAL A 472 -17.22 -16.12 -30.30
CA VAL A 472 -17.91 -17.27 -30.89
C VAL A 472 -19.30 -16.87 -31.37
#